data_AF-A0A4Z0KUS6-F1
#
_entry.id   AF-A0A4Z0KUS6-F1
#
_cell.length_a   1.000
_cell.length_b   1.000
_cell.length_c   1.000
_cell.angle_alpha   90.00
_cell.angle_beta   90.00
_cell.angle_gamma   90.00
#
_symmetry.space_group_name_H-M   'P 1'
#
loop_
_entity.id
_entity.type
_entity.pdbx_description
1 polymer ?
#
loop_
_entity_poly.entity_id
_entity_poly.type
_entity_poly.pdbx_seq_one_letter_code
_entity_poly.pdbx_strand_id
1 'polypeptide(L)'
;RVFQAIVLFKVITFQAIIWIAAVLILLKTIGLLIFWVLLVMAIMSWVSQGRSPIEYVLIQLAEPLLSPIRRILPAMGGIDFSPMVLVLLLYVVNMGIAEVLQATGNMLLPGLWMAL
;
A
#
# COMPACT_ATOMS: atom_id res chain seq x y z
N ARG A 1 35.47 0.49 -28.29
CA ARG A 1 35.84 0.09 -26.92
C ARG A 1 35.17 1.00 -25.86
N VAL A 2 35.37 2.34 -25.90
CA VAL A 2 34.70 3.28 -24.95
C VAL A 2 33.17 3.30 -25.07
N PHE A 3 32.62 3.28 -26.29
CA PHE A 3 31.17 3.24 -26.52
C PHE A 3 30.50 2.01 -25.86
N GLN A 4 31.10 0.83 -25.99
CA GLN A 4 30.61 -0.40 -25.34
C GLN A 4 30.66 -0.28 -23.81
N ALA A 5 31.70 0.33 -23.25
CA ALA A 5 31.80 0.55 -21.81
C ALA A 5 30.71 1.51 -21.29
N ILE A 6 30.39 2.57 -22.04
CA ILE A 6 29.30 3.50 -21.72
C ILE A 6 27.95 2.79 -21.78
N VAL A 7 27.72 1.98 -22.82
CA VAL A 7 26.48 1.20 -22.96
C VAL A 7 26.33 0.19 -21.82
N LEU A 8 27.39 -0.55 -21.49
CA LEU A 8 27.36 -1.52 -20.39
C LEU A 8 27.13 -0.85 -19.03
N PHE A 9 27.79 0.31 -18.79
CA PHE A 9 27.58 1.09 -17.56
C PHE A 9 26.13 1.59 -17.44
N LYS A 10 25.54 2.08 -18.54
CA LYS A 10 24.12 2.45 -18.57
C LYS A 10 23.23 1.23 -18.34
N VAL A 11 23.43 0.14 -19.07
CA VAL A 11 22.61 -1.07 -18.90
C VAL A 11 22.62 -1.57 -17.46
N ILE A 12 23.79 -1.61 -16.79
CA ILE A 12 23.90 -2.06 -15.40
C ILE A 12 23.18 -1.11 -14.43
N THR A 13 23.36 0.20 -14.59
CA THR A 13 22.74 1.19 -13.68
C THR A 13 21.22 1.31 -13.89
N PHE A 14 20.75 1.29 -15.14
CA PHE A 14 19.31 1.32 -15.45
C PHE A 14 18.60 0.01 -15.07
N GLN A 15 19.26 -1.14 -15.19
CA GLN A 15 18.66 -2.42 -14.81
C GLN A 15 18.35 -2.48 -13.30
N ALA A 16 19.23 -1.96 -12.45
CA ALA A 16 18.98 -1.90 -11.01
C ALA A 16 17.78 -0.99 -10.67
N ILE A 17 17.66 0.17 -11.32
CA ILE A 17 16.53 1.09 -11.13
C ILE A 17 15.21 0.42 -11.54
N ILE A 18 15.19 -0.32 -12.65
CA ILE A 18 14.00 -1.05 -13.12
C ILE A 18 13.54 -2.08 -12.10
N TRP A 19 14.47 -2.86 -11.52
CA TRP A 19 14.13 -3.85 -10.51
C TRP A 19 13.59 -3.20 -9.23
N ILE A 20 14.21 -2.11 -8.77
CA ILE A 20 13.74 -1.37 -7.59
C ILE A 20 12.33 -0.81 -7.85
N ALA A 21 12.11 -0.17 -9.00
CA ALA A 21 10.80 0.35 -9.38
C ALA A 21 9.74 -0.75 -9.46
N ALA A 22 10.06 -1.92 -10.04
CA ALA A 22 9.15 -3.05 -10.13
C ALA A 22 8.72 -3.56 -8.75
N VAL A 23 9.67 -3.69 -7.81
CA VAL A 23 9.37 -4.09 -6.42
C VAL A 23 8.46 -3.06 -5.73
N LEU A 24 8.75 -1.77 -5.90
CA LEU A 24 7.95 -0.70 -5.31
C LEU A 24 6.51 -0.68 -5.86
N ILE A 25 6.35 -0.88 -7.18
CA ILE A 25 5.04 -0.98 -7.82
C ILE A 25 4.27 -2.20 -7.31
N LEU A 26 4.93 -3.34 -7.14
CA LEU A 26 4.32 -4.54 -6.60
C LEU A 26 3.82 -4.30 -5.16
N LEU A 27 4.66 -3.73 -4.30
CA LEU A 27 4.30 -3.40 -2.92
C LEU A 27 3.12 -2.42 -2.85
N LYS A 28 3.14 -1.36 -3.68
CA LYS A 28 2.02 -0.41 -3.81
C LYS A 28 0.72 -1.10 -4.20
N THR A 29 0.80 -2.04 -5.16
CA THR A 29 -0.38 -2.76 -5.65
C THR A 29 -0.96 -3.68 -4.58
N ILE A 30 -0.11 -4.39 -3.84
CA ILE A 30 -0.52 -5.22 -2.69
C ILE A 30 -1.19 -4.35 -1.61
N GLY A 31 -0.59 -3.22 -1.26
CA GLY A 31 -1.17 -2.29 -0.29
C GLY A 31 -2.55 -1.78 -0.70
N LEU A 32 -2.75 -1.46 -1.98
CA LEU A 32 -4.05 -1.06 -2.53
C LEU A 32 -5.09 -2.19 -2.46
N LEU A 33 -4.71 -3.43 -2.74
CA LEU A 33 -5.62 -4.57 -2.61
C LEU A 33 -6.06 -4.77 -1.15
N ILE A 34 -5.11 -4.71 -0.22
CA ILE A 34 -5.39 -4.80 1.23
C ILE A 34 -6.33 -3.67 1.66
N PHE A 35 -6.10 -2.44 1.20
CA PHE A 35 -6.96 -1.29 1.47
C PHE A 35 -8.42 -1.55 1.06
N TRP A 36 -8.66 -2.04 -0.17
CA TRP A 36 -10.01 -2.31 -0.64
C TRP A 36 -10.68 -3.43 0.15
N VAL A 37 -9.94 -4.49 0.51
CA VAL A 37 -10.45 -5.56 1.36
C VAL A 37 -10.90 -5.01 2.72
N LEU A 38 -10.05 -4.21 3.37
CA LEU A 38 -10.37 -3.62 4.67
C LEU A 38 -11.53 -2.62 4.61
N LEU A 39 -11.67 -1.88 3.50
CA LEU A 39 -12.79 -0.98 3.28
C LEU A 39 -14.11 -1.75 3.17
N VAL A 40 -14.13 -2.86 2.43
CA VAL A 40 -15.29 -3.75 2.38
C VAL A 40 -15.59 -4.34 3.76
N MET A 41 -14.57 -4.75 4.51
CA MET A 41 -14.75 -5.23 5.90
C MET A 41 -15.36 -4.16 6.81
N ALA A 42 -14.89 -2.91 6.72
CA ALA A 42 -15.43 -1.80 7.50
C ALA A 42 -16.92 -1.58 7.21
N ILE A 43 -17.32 -1.61 5.93
CA ILE A 43 -18.72 -1.49 5.53
C ILE A 43 -19.55 -2.68 6.05
N MET A 44 -19.04 -3.91 5.89
CA MET A 44 -19.73 -5.13 6.36
C MET A 44 -19.92 -5.15 7.88
N SER A 45 -18.98 -4.56 8.64
CA SER A 45 -19.09 -4.47 10.10
C SER A 45 -20.35 -3.72 10.57
N TRP A 46 -20.85 -2.76 9.78
CA TRP A 46 -22.11 -2.05 10.07
C TRP A 46 -23.34 -2.81 9.57
N VAL A 47 -23.22 -3.50 8.44
CA VAL A 47 -24.35 -4.17 7.77
C VAL A 47 -24.66 -5.53 8.41
N SER A 48 -23.66 -6.39 8.59
CA SER A 48 -23.83 -7.76 9.07
C SER A 48 -23.20 -8.03 10.44
N GLN A 49 -22.33 -7.16 10.94
CA GLN A 49 -21.72 -7.27 12.28
C GLN A 49 -21.10 -8.66 12.54
N GLY A 50 -20.36 -9.23 11.58
CA GLY A 50 -19.68 -10.53 11.73
C GLY A 50 -20.56 -11.76 11.49
N ARG A 51 -21.80 -11.61 10.99
CA ARG A 51 -22.74 -12.74 10.82
C ARG A 51 -22.62 -13.46 9.48
N SER A 52 -21.81 -12.95 8.54
CA SER A 52 -21.61 -13.56 7.21
C SER A 52 -20.39 -14.49 7.19
N PRO A 53 -20.47 -15.68 6.54
CA PRO A 53 -19.32 -16.58 6.39
C PRO A 53 -18.12 -15.93 5.69
N ILE A 54 -18.37 -15.02 4.74
CA ILE A 54 -17.34 -14.28 4.02
C ILE A 54 -16.59 -13.36 4.98
N GLU A 55 -17.31 -12.71 5.90
CA GLU A 55 -16.75 -11.78 6.87
C GLU A 55 -15.81 -12.50 7.85
N TYR A 56 -16.12 -13.74 8.23
CA TYR A 56 -15.24 -14.60 9.03
C TYR A 56 -13.91 -14.89 8.34
N VAL A 57 -13.92 -15.12 7.03
CA VAL A 57 -12.68 -15.35 6.26
C VAL A 57 -11.87 -14.06 6.18
N LEU A 58 -12.52 -12.93 5.89
CA LEU A 58 -11.86 -11.63 5.82
C LEU A 58 -11.24 -11.22 7.17
N ILE A 59 -11.96 -11.43 8.28
CA ILE A 59 -11.46 -11.18 9.63
C ILE A 59 -10.22 -12.02 9.93
N GLN A 60 -10.21 -13.30 9.56
CA GLN A 60 -9.03 -14.16 9.77
C GLN A 60 -7.82 -13.69 8.96
N LEU A 61 -8.03 -13.26 7.72
CA LEU A 61 -6.95 -12.74 6.87
C LEU A 61 -6.36 -11.43 7.41
N ALA A 62 -7.21 -10.55 7.93
CA ALA A 62 -6.80 -9.25 8.45
C ALA A 62 -6.42 -9.28 9.93
N GLU A 63 -6.63 -10.39 10.65
CA GLU A 63 -6.40 -10.51 12.11
C GLU A 63 -5.01 -10.05 12.53
N PRO A 64 -3.90 -10.44 11.86
CA PRO A 64 -2.56 -10.01 12.28
C PRO A 64 -2.37 -8.48 12.24
N LEU A 65 -3.08 -7.80 11.34
CA LEU A 65 -3.02 -6.34 11.18
C LEU A 65 -4.04 -5.62 12.09
N LEU A 66 -5.19 -6.24 12.34
CA LEU A 66 -6.26 -5.66 13.15
C LEU A 66 -6.06 -5.90 14.66
N SER A 67 -5.43 -7.01 15.05
CA SER A 67 -5.21 -7.39 16.45
C SER A 67 -4.48 -6.31 17.27
N PRO A 68 -3.40 -5.67 16.77
CA PRO A 68 -2.76 -4.55 17.47
C PRO A 68 -3.69 -3.35 17.66
N ILE A 69 -4.54 -3.05 16.67
CA ILE A 69 -5.46 -1.90 16.70
C ILE A 69 -6.61 -2.16 17.69
N ARG A 70 -7.16 -3.38 17.68
CA ARG A 70 -8.22 -3.82 18.61
C ARG A 70 -7.78 -3.77 20.07
N ARG A 71 -6.48 -3.89 20.36
CA ARG A 71 -5.93 -3.74 21.72
C ARG A 71 -5.95 -2.28 22.22
N ILE A 72 -5.97 -1.31 21.31
CA ILE A 72 -5.94 0.12 21.62
C ILE A 72 -7.36 0.70 21.65
N LEU A 73 -8.24 0.21 20.78
CA LEU A 73 -9.62 0.68 20.70
C LEU A 73 -10.48 0.09 21.84
N PRO A 74 -11.35 0.88 22.47
CA PRO A 74 -12.32 0.37 23.44
C PRO A 74 -13.38 -0.50 22.73
N ALA A 75 -14.05 -1.39 23.48
CA ALA A 75 -15.11 -2.23 22.93
C ALA A 75 -16.35 -1.39 22.55
N MET A 76 -16.72 -1.37 21.27
CA MET A 76 -17.80 -0.52 20.72
C MET A 76 -19.11 -1.28 20.46
N GLY A 77 -19.55 -2.12 21.40
CA GLY A 77 -20.90 -2.69 21.37
C GLY A 77 -21.24 -3.54 20.14
N GLY A 78 -20.28 -4.31 19.61
CA GLY A 78 -20.48 -5.24 18.49
C GLY A 78 -20.07 -4.72 17.11
N ILE A 79 -19.74 -3.42 17.00
CA ILE A 79 -19.17 -2.84 15.78
C ILE A 79 -17.63 -2.78 15.92
N ASP A 80 -16.91 -3.31 14.95
CA ASP A 80 -15.45 -3.25 14.92
C ASP A 80 -14.97 -2.08 14.05
N PHE A 81 -14.46 -1.02 14.69
CA PHE A 81 -13.89 0.15 14.00
C PHE A 81 -12.41 -0.03 13.61
N SER A 82 -11.78 -1.13 14.01
CA SER A 82 -10.36 -1.39 13.73
C SER A 82 -10.02 -1.40 12.23
N PRO A 83 -10.86 -1.98 11.34
CA PRO A 83 -10.64 -1.90 9.90
C PRO A 83 -10.61 -0.46 9.39
N MET A 84 -11.47 0.42 9.92
CA MET A 84 -11.54 1.82 9.52
C MET A 84 -10.27 2.59 9.91
N VAL A 85 -9.78 2.33 11.12
CA VAL A 85 -8.50 2.90 11.59
C VAL A 85 -7.34 2.40 10.73
N LEU A 86 -7.29 1.11 10.40
CA LEU A 86 -6.24 0.55 9.55
C LEU A 86 -6.27 1.13 8.13
N VAL A 87 -7.46 1.29 7.54
CA VAL A 87 -7.67 1.93 6.23
C VAL A 87 -7.14 3.36 6.24
N LEU A 88 -7.45 4.15 7.28
CA LEU A 88 -6.97 5.52 7.42
C LEU A 88 -5.44 5.58 7.54
N LEU A 89 -4.86 4.68 8.34
CA LEU A 89 -3.41 4.58 8.51
C LEU A 89 -2.70 4.24 7.19
N LEU A 90 -3.23 3.26 6.45
CA LEU A 90 -2.71 2.88 5.14
C LEU A 90 -2.83 4.01 4.11
N TYR A 91 -3.92 4.77 4.14
CA TYR A 91 -4.10 5.92 3.24
C TYR A 91 -3.01 6.99 3.47
N VAL A 92 -2.76 7.35 4.74
CA VAL A 92 -1.72 8.34 5.11
C VAL A 92 -0.33 7.85 4.71
N VAL A 93 -0.01 6.58 5.00
CA VAL A 93 1.29 5.99 4.63
C VAL A 93 1.49 5.99 3.11
N ASN A 94 0.46 5.62 2.35
CA ASN A 94 0.54 5.59 0.89
C ASN A 94 0.73 7.00 0.30
N MET A 95 0.06 8.00 0.87
CA MET A 95 0.25 9.40 0.48
C MET A 95 1.69 9.87 0.72
N GLY A 96 2.25 9.60 1.90
CA GLY A 96 3.65 9.95 2.21
C GLY A 96 4.66 9.24 1.29
N ILE A 97 4.44 7.95 0.99
CA ILE A 97 5.29 7.21 0.03
C ILE A 97 5.19 7.84 -1.37
N ALA A 98 3.98 8.18 -1.81
CA ALA A 98 3.77 8.80 -3.11
C ALA A 98 4.51 10.14 -3.22
N GLU A 99 4.45 10.98 -2.18
CA GLU A 99 5.19 12.24 -2.14
C GLU A 99 6.71 12.04 -2.19
N VAL A 100 7.26 11.08 -1.43
CA VAL A 100 8.70 10.78 -1.45
C VAL A 100 9.15 10.28 -2.83
N LEU A 101 8.34 9.42 -3.47
CA LEU A 101 8.61 8.92 -4.81
C LEU A 101 8.57 10.04 -5.85
N GLN A 102 7.60 10.95 -5.76
CA GLN A 102 7.51 12.12 -6.64
C GLN A 102 8.67 13.09 -6.40
N ALA A 103 9.04 13.35 -5.15
CA ALA A 103 10.19 14.21 -4.82
C ALA A 103 11.49 13.64 -5.40
N THR A 104 11.71 12.33 -5.21
CA THR A 104 12.87 11.63 -5.79
C THR A 104 12.82 11.65 -7.32
N GLY A 105 11.65 11.39 -7.91
CA GLY A 105 11.44 11.45 -9.36
C GLY A 105 11.73 12.84 -9.94
N ASN A 106 11.29 13.90 -9.27
CA ASN A 106 11.54 15.29 -9.67
C ASN A 106 13.01 15.69 -9.51
N MET A 107 13.73 15.16 -8.51
CA MET A 107 15.17 15.39 -8.36
C MET A 107 15.97 14.67 -9.46
N LEU A 108 15.58 13.45 -9.81
CA LEU A 108 16.28 12.63 -10.81
C LEU A 108 15.97 13.06 -12.25
N LEU A 109 14.72 13.43 -12.52
CA LEU A 109 14.21 13.76 -13.85
C LEU A 109 13.29 15.00 -13.76
N PRO A 110 13.85 16.21 -13.56
CA PRO A 110 13.08 17.43 -13.39
C PRO A 110 12.19 17.70 -14.61
N GLY A 111 10.88 17.91 -14.38
CA GLY A 111 9.92 18.29 -15.42
C GLY A 111 9.38 17.15 -16.30
N LEU A 112 9.84 15.91 -16.13
CA LEU A 112 9.41 14.78 -16.95
C LEU A 112 7.94 14.41 -16.71
N TRP A 113 7.44 14.67 -15.51
CA TRP A 113 6.02 14.52 -15.14
C TRP A 113 5.11 15.61 -15.71
N MET A 114 5.66 16.74 -16.18
CA MET A 114 4.90 17.81 -16.84
C MET A 114 4.71 17.55 -18.35
N ALA A 115 5.39 16.53 -18.88
CA ALA A 115 5.39 16.18 -20.29
C ALA A 115 4.48 14.98 -20.64
N LEU A 116 3.83 14.38 -19.65
CA LEU A 116 2.86 13.28 -19.75
C LEU A 116 1.51 13.73 -19.20
#